data_AF-A0A3D5Z7T4-F1
#
_entry.id   AF-A0A3D5Z7T4-F1
#
_cell.length_a   1.000
_cell.length_b   1.000
_cell.length_c   1.000
_cell.angle_alpha   90.00
_cell.angle_beta   90.00
_cell.angle_gamma   90.00
#
_symmetry.space_group_name_H-M   'P 1'
#
loop_
_entity.id
_entity.type
_entity.pdbx_description
1 polymer ?
#
loop_
_entity_poly.entity_id
_entity_poly.type
_entity_poly.pdbx_seq_one_letter_code
_entity_poly.pdbx_strand_id
1 'polypeptide(L)'
;MKYTKSKLFKFISIILILGITTNYFFGGLVRVSAATYRVATADLWFRSKPTTKNNDDGSSNAIGEILTGSIVELLEEKVNGSNWARIKYNGQEGYVYGTYLGDPGNDIYDRPWNTPKKAIVGGAKWISYGYISRGQFTSYLKKYNVNPNADSALFNHQYMANIHAPSSEAKTSYNAYLKNGLLNLGLVFNIPVYTGMADKYDSPAGNIDTVQVIENVGDVEFETLLDKEGFPETYKKALRYLHKIHPNWTFQAMQTNLDFTYVVNCEKGAGATQYSALYERDENGNPIKVEPGWYQPNFSGTAYYMDPRNFLTEKYILQFEALNYNELYTEDAVQTILNNTFMEGNSNKDNQSYKSIFVEAGKTANISPIYLASLAKQESGTKGSIATTGETLEYDGKTYQSVFNFFNIGAVSSASNPVREGIKYATGGYCTICGDYTPPVNPDPTPDNPTPEPVPEPEQKVSYQTSMNNLGVKLLNNYVRGFNVGTSIDSLKNSDVYVTYSDTDIIKTGTVLNFDDGSSYTSVLLGDLSGDGKINSADILKIRLHLLNTNPLSGAYKEAADINGDGKINSADLLLIRQYLLGQTNIKQI
;
A
#
# COMPACT_ATOMS: atom_id res chain seq x y z
N MET A 1 12.57 -54.24 -25.41
CA MET A 1 12.62 -54.39 -23.93
C MET A 1 12.41 -53.01 -23.30
N LYS A 2 11.80 -52.95 -22.11
CA LYS A 2 11.04 -51.80 -21.54
C LYS A 2 11.70 -50.40 -21.53
N TYR A 3 10.82 -49.39 -21.67
CA TYR A 3 10.98 -47.98 -21.25
C TYR A 3 11.45 -47.80 -19.80
N THR A 4 12.12 -46.68 -19.53
CA THR A 4 11.83 -45.84 -18.34
C THR A 4 12.21 -44.37 -18.57
N LYS A 5 11.25 -43.44 -18.43
CA LYS A 5 11.47 -42.00 -18.20
C LYS A 5 11.62 -41.75 -16.69
N SER A 6 12.46 -40.80 -16.25
CA SER A 6 12.13 -39.94 -15.08
C SER A 6 13.12 -38.78 -14.86
N LYS A 7 12.58 -37.55 -14.88
CA LYS A 7 12.92 -36.36 -14.07
C LYS A 7 14.39 -36.06 -13.69
N LEU A 8 14.89 -34.91 -14.17
CA LEU A 8 15.31 -33.83 -13.27
C LEU A 8 15.20 -32.45 -13.94
N PHE A 9 14.11 -31.72 -13.67
CA PHE A 9 14.02 -30.27 -13.91
C PHE A 9 14.27 -29.56 -12.58
N LYS A 10 15.30 -28.72 -12.49
CA LYS A 10 15.51 -27.80 -11.36
C LYS A 10 16.05 -26.46 -11.88
N PHE A 11 15.25 -25.42 -11.64
CA PHE A 11 15.58 -24.00 -11.48
C PHE A 11 16.88 -23.47 -12.09
N ILE A 12 16.71 -22.62 -13.10
CA ILE A 12 17.64 -21.53 -13.43
C ILE A 12 16.80 -20.25 -13.52
N SER A 13 17.21 -19.21 -12.78
CA SER A 13 17.22 -17.79 -13.15
C SER A 13 17.23 -16.92 -11.89
N ILE A 14 18.43 -16.50 -11.50
CA ILE A 14 18.70 -15.35 -10.62
C ILE A 14 19.42 -14.32 -11.51
N ILE A 15 19.49 -13.06 -11.06
CA ILE A 15 20.35 -11.94 -11.51
C ILE A 15 19.64 -10.93 -12.41
N LEU A 16 19.48 -9.69 -11.90
CA LEU A 16 20.17 -8.52 -12.47
C LEU A 16 20.28 -7.31 -11.53
N ILE A 17 21.30 -6.47 -11.77
CA ILE A 17 22.03 -5.69 -10.75
C ILE A 17 22.77 -4.49 -11.37
N LEU A 18 22.89 -3.40 -10.57
CA LEU A 18 24.12 -2.63 -10.22
C LEU A 18 24.18 -1.13 -10.59
N GLY A 19 24.84 -0.36 -9.70
CA GLY A 19 25.08 1.09 -9.79
C GLY A 19 26.32 1.62 -9.04
N ILE A 20 27.44 0.85 -9.03
CA ILE A 20 28.87 1.29 -8.91
C ILE A 20 29.41 1.89 -7.56
N THR A 21 30.69 1.58 -7.27
CA THR A 21 31.51 1.88 -6.04
C THR A 21 32.82 2.64 -6.41
N THR A 22 33.72 3.17 -5.54
CA THR A 22 34.41 2.75 -4.28
C THR A 22 34.95 4.01 -3.51
N ASN A 23 35.45 4.01 -2.25
CA ASN A 23 36.84 3.72 -1.74
C ASN A 23 37.07 4.56 -0.42
N TYR A 24 38.05 4.41 0.50
CA TYR A 24 38.87 3.27 1.01
C TYR A 24 39.67 3.67 2.32
N PHE A 25 39.79 2.75 3.30
CA PHE A 25 40.87 2.55 4.32
C PHE A 25 41.13 3.44 5.60
N PHE A 26 40.95 2.78 6.77
CA PHE A 26 41.72 2.75 8.06
C PHE A 26 41.96 3.96 9.00
N GLY A 27 41.68 3.72 10.30
CA GLY A 27 42.15 4.50 11.47
C GLY A 27 41.26 4.28 12.70
N GLY A 28 41.79 3.84 13.85
CA GLY A 28 40.96 3.37 14.99
C GLY A 28 40.86 4.28 16.22
N LEU A 29 40.15 3.75 17.23
CA LEU A 29 40.02 4.16 18.65
C LEU A 29 38.93 5.19 19.07
N VAL A 30 37.95 4.64 19.82
CA VAL A 30 37.09 5.24 20.87
C VAL A 30 36.16 6.40 20.47
N ARG A 31 34.84 6.18 20.67
CA ARG A 31 33.95 7.08 21.46
C ARG A 31 32.55 6.52 21.69
N VAL A 32 31.94 7.07 22.74
CA VAL A 32 30.52 7.15 23.14
C VAL A 32 29.53 6.83 22.01
N SER A 33 28.48 6.05 22.29
CA SER A 33 27.39 5.81 21.34
C SER A 33 26.73 7.12 20.96
N ALA A 34 26.99 7.58 19.73
CA ALA A 34 26.37 8.77 19.17
C ALA A 34 24.86 8.56 19.00
N ALA A 35 24.09 9.62 19.26
CA ALA A 35 22.65 9.62 19.02
C ALA A 35 22.38 9.60 17.51
N THR A 36 21.33 8.90 17.07
CA THR A 36 20.96 8.82 15.65
C THR A 36 19.72 9.65 15.35
N TYR A 37 19.73 10.35 14.22
CA TYR A 37 18.67 11.25 13.78
C TYR A 37 18.24 10.88 12.37
N ARG A 38 17.03 11.28 11.98
CA ARG A 38 16.46 10.99 10.66
C ARG A 38 16.36 12.24 9.80
N VAL A 39 16.69 12.13 8.52
CA VAL A 39 16.50 13.23 7.57
C VAL A 39 15.02 13.41 7.25
N ALA A 40 14.47 14.58 7.57
CA ALA A 40 13.03 14.87 7.56
C ALA A 40 12.52 15.57 6.28
N THR A 41 13.40 15.84 5.31
CA THR A 41 13.07 16.51 4.03
C THR A 41 13.69 15.78 2.86
N ALA A 42 13.15 16.01 1.65
CA ALA A 42 13.87 15.75 0.42
C ALA A 42 15.09 16.67 0.29
N ASP A 43 16.09 16.19 -0.46
CA ASP A 43 17.21 16.95 -1.00
C ASP A 43 18.12 17.63 0.06
N LEU A 44 18.40 16.91 1.16
CA LEU A 44 19.32 17.38 2.19
C LEU A 44 20.78 17.24 1.74
N TRP A 45 21.33 18.35 1.23
CA TRP A 45 22.75 18.44 0.88
C TRP A 45 23.68 18.21 2.07
N PHE A 46 24.45 17.13 2.00
CA PHE A 46 25.57 16.81 2.87
C PHE A 46 26.79 17.62 2.45
N ARG A 47 27.46 18.31 3.38
CA ARG A 47 28.51 19.29 3.05
C ARG A 47 29.80 19.08 3.83
N SER A 48 30.93 19.45 3.24
CA SER A 48 32.26 19.39 3.88
C SER A 48 32.48 20.49 4.93
N LYS A 49 31.66 21.55 4.91
CA LYS A 49 31.72 22.71 5.81
C LYS A 49 30.28 23.10 6.25
N PRO A 50 30.07 23.64 7.47
CA PRO A 50 28.77 24.10 7.97
C PRO A 50 28.35 25.44 7.34
N THR A 51 28.14 25.45 6.02
CA THR A 51 27.75 26.63 5.23
C THR A 51 27.14 26.20 3.91
N THR A 52 26.32 27.04 3.27
CA THR A 52 25.84 26.83 1.90
C THR A 52 26.79 27.40 0.84
N LYS A 53 27.82 28.16 1.23
CA LYS A 53 28.81 28.73 0.31
C LYS A 53 29.74 27.67 -0.27
N ASN A 54 30.12 27.85 -1.53
CA ASN A 54 31.21 27.10 -2.17
C ASN A 54 32.53 27.25 -1.41
N ASN A 55 33.48 26.38 -1.72
CA ASN A 55 34.86 26.48 -1.26
C ASN A 55 35.56 27.70 -1.85
N ASP A 56 36.71 28.04 -1.27
CA ASP A 56 37.49 29.24 -1.60
C ASP A 56 38.11 29.17 -3.03
N ASP A 57 38.17 27.98 -3.62
CA ASP A 57 38.53 27.70 -5.02
C ASP A 57 37.33 27.75 -5.99
N GLY A 58 36.12 28.06 -5.49
CA GLY A 58 34.88 28.09 -6.25
C GLY A 58 34.15 26.74 -6.38
N SER A 59 34.75 25.63 -5.96
CA SER A 59 34.13 24.29 -6.02
C SER A 59 32.95 24.15 -5.06
N SER A 60 31.98 23.28 -5.39
CA SER A 60 30.86 22.99 -4.49
C SER A 60 31.37 22.41 -3.18
N ASN A 61 30.83 22.88 -2.05
CA ASN A 61 31.09 22.27 -0.75
C ASN A 61 30.17 21.08 -0.43
N ALA A 62 29.23 20.76 -1.33
CA ALA A 62 28.37 19.60 -1.21
C ALA A 62 29.16 18.33 -1.57
N ILE A 63 29.17 17.38 -0.65
CA ILE A 63 29.87 16.08 -0.75
C ILE A 63 28.90 14.92 -1.04
N GLY A 64 27.59 15.19 -0.99
CA GLY A 64 26.54 14.24 -1.36
C GLY A 64 25.16 14.79 -1.04
N GLU A 65 24.15 13.96 -1.31
CA GLU A 65 22.76 14.19 -0.94
C GLU A 65 22.30 13.10 0.01
N ILE A 66 21.53 13.47 1.03
CA ILE A 66 20.92 12.53 1.97
C ILE A 66 19.42 12.52 1.71
N LEU A 67 18.94 11.36 1.30
CA LEU A 67 17.52 11.14 1.00
C LEU A 67 16.66 11.25 2.26
N THR A 68 15.41 11.65 2.08
CA THR A 68 14.39 11.63 3.13
C THR A 68 14.32 10.24 3.78
N GLY A 69 14.28 10.20 5.12
CA GLY A 69 14.20 8.96 5.88
C GLY A 69 15.54 8.25 6.11
N SER A 70 16.64 8.70 5.51
CA SER A 70 17.97 8.20 5.87
C SER A 70 18.31 8.49 7.33
N ILE A 71 18.92 7.50 7.99
CA ILE A 71 19.40 7.61 9.37
C ILE A 71 20.85 8.09 9.33
N VAL A 72 21.15 9.09 10.16
CA VAL A 72 22.48 9.68 10.31
C VAL A 72 22.91 9.60 11.78
N GLU A 73 24.19 9.35 12.00
CA GLU A 73 24.83 9.38 13.32
C GLU A 73 25.16 10.85 13.64
N LEU A 74 24.54 11.44 14.66
CA LEU A 74 24.82 12.81 15.07
C LEU A 74 26.09 12.85 15.92
N LEU A 75 27.08 13.63 15.46
CA LEU A 75 28.37 13.81 16.13
C LEU A 75 28.45 15.13 16.91
N GLU A 76 27.68 16.15 16.52
CA GLU A 76 27.68 17.48 17.14
C GLU A 76 26.41 18.26 16.81
N GLU A 77 25.69 18.73 17.82
CA GLU A 77 24.62 19.73 17.64
C GLU A 77 25.18 21.15 17.62
N LYS A 78 24.52 22.02 16.86
CA LYS A 78 24.73 23.48 16.85
C LYS A 78 26.19 23.89 16.70
N VAL A 79 26.84 23.42 15.64
CA VAL A 79 28.24 23.70 15.31
C VAL A 79 28.49 25.21 15.33
N ASN A 80 29.42 25.67 16.16
CA ASN A 80 29.73 27.09 16.42
C ASN A 80 28.51 27.96 16.81
N GLY A 81 27.51 27.39 17.48
CA GLY A 81 26.27 28.07 17.88
C GLY A 81 25.28 28.35 16.75
N SER A 82 25.57 27.88 15.53
CA SER A 82 24.69 27.98 14.36
C SER A 82 23.75 26.77 14.29
N ASN A 83 22.71 26.81 13.44
CA ASN A 83 21.80 25.66 13.25
C ASN A 83 22.42 24.47 12.47
N TRP A 84 23.73 24.46 12.19
CA TRP A 84 24.38 23.32 11.55
C TRP A 84 24.63 22.18 12.55
N ALA A 85 24.49 20.95 12.08
CA ALA A 85 24.83 19.73 12.81
C ALA A 85 25.96 19.01 12.09
N ARG A 86 26.93 18.47 12.83
CA ARG A 86 27.93 17.54 12.29
C ARG A 86 27.40 16.12 12.44
N ILE A 87 27.37 15.39 11.34
CA ILE A 87 26.81 14.05 11.27
C ILE A 87 27.78 13.10 10.57
N LYS A 88 27.48 11.81 10.68
CA LYS A 88 28.11 10.73 9.93
C LYS A 88 27.05 9.90 9.22
N TYR A 89 27.26 9.72 7.93
CA TYR A 89 26.33 9.06 7.01
C TYR A 89 27.14 8.21 6.03
N ASN A 90 26.75 6.95 5.84
CA ASN A 90 27.49 5.96 5.03
C ASN A 90 28.99 5.86 5.36
N GLY A 91 29.37 6.11 6.63
CA GLY A 91 30.75 6.09 7.11
C GLY A 91 31.56 7.38 6.89
N GLN A 92 31.01 8.36 6.16
CA GLN A 92 31.64 9.66 5.94
C GLN A 92 31.11 10.69 6.94
N GLU A 93 31.98 11.57 7.45
CA GLU A 93 31.59 12.73 8.27
C GLU A 93 31.38 13.99 7.44
N GLY A 94 30.47 14.85 7.90
CA GLY A 94 30.20 16.14 7.28
C GLY A 94 29.08 16.90 7.99
N TYR A 95 28.50 17.88 7.33
CA TYR A 95 27.57 18.84 7.92
C TYR A 95 26.25 18.87 7.16
N VAL A 96 25.17 19.01 7.93
CA VAL A 96 23.82 19.28 7.44
C VAL A 96 23.17 20.36 8.28
N TYR A 97 22.11 20.97 7.77
CA TYR A 97 21.34 21.96 8.53
C TYR A 97 20.39 21.22 9.49
N GLY A 98 20.58 21.40 10.80
CA GLY A 98 19.99 20.58 11.86
C GLY A 98 18.47 20.65 11.96
N THR A 99 17.82 21.68 11.40
CA THR A 99 16.35 21.73 11.27
C THR A 99 15.77 20.58 10.44
N TYR A 100 16.59 19.95 9.60
CA TYR A 100 16.21 18.80 8.79
C TYR A 100 16.52 17.44 9.46
N LEU A 101 17.01 17.45 10.71
CA LEU A 101 17.22 16.26 11.52
C LEU A 101 16.07 16.11 12.51
N GLY A 102 15.20 15.13 12.25
CA GLY A 102 14.09 14.77 13.10
C GLY A 102 14.43 13.65 14.09
N ASP A 103 13.61 13.55 15.14
CA ASP A 103 13.62 12.46 16.11
C ASP A 103 13.43 11.10 15.40
N PRO A 104 14.24 10.06 15.71
CA PRO A 104 14.11 8.74 15.12
C PRO A 104 12.77 8.02 15.38
N GLY A 105 11.89 8.52 16.26
CA GLY A 105 10.59 7.92 16.60
C GLY A 105 9.52 7.89 15.50
N ASN A 106 9.67 8.64 14.39
CA ASN A 106 8.71 8.67 13.28
C ASN A 106 9.26 8.02 12.00
N ASP A 107 9.15 6.68 11.87
CA ASP A 107 9.29 6.04 10.55
C ASP A 107 8.00 6.20 9.74
N ILE A 108 8.06 6.97 8.66
CA ILE A 108 6.92 7.23 7.76
C ILE A 108 6.33 5.97 7.09
N TYR A 109 7.00 4.82 7.21
CA TYR A 109 6.57 3.52 6.72
C TYR A 109 6.25 2.54 7.86
N ASP A 110 6.00 2.99 9.09
CA ASP A 110 5.60 2.17 10.25
C ASP A 110 6.59 1.04 10.64
N ARG A 111 7.89 1.17 10.32
CA ARG A 111 8.91 0.20 10.75
C ARG A 111 9.26 0.36 12.24
N PRO A 112 9.67 -0.72 12.94
CA PRO A 112 9.91 -2.07 12.42
C PRO A 112 8.61 -2.76 12.01
N TRP A 113 8.63 -3.41 10.84
CA TRP A 113 7.54 -4.23 10.32
C TRP A 113 7.44 -5.55 11.09
N ASN A 114 7.10 -5.45 12.37
CA ASN A 114 7.11 -6.57 13.30
C ASN A 114 5.78 -7.33 13.40
N THR A 115 4.81 -6.97 12.57
CA THR A 115 3.59 -7.74 12.29
C THR A 115 3.25 -7.70 10.79
N PRO A 116 2.49 -8.67 10.26
CA PRO A 116 1.99 -8.63 8.90
C PRO A 116 1.23 -7.34 8.55
N LYS A 117 0.39 -6.83 9.45
CA LYS A 117 -0.31 -5.54 9.25
C LYS A 117 0.66 -4.39 9.02
N LYS A 118 1.66 -4.21 9.89
CA LYS A 118 2.67 -3.14 9.73
C LYS A 118 3.45 -3.29 8.43
N ALA A 119 3.81 -4.51 8.03
CA ALA A 119 4.51 -4.75 6.78
C ALA A 119 3.67 -4.39 5.55
N ILE A 120 2.37 -4.74 5.56
CA ILE A 120 1.46 -4.48 4.44
C ILE A 120 1.09 -2.99 4.36
N VAL A 121 0.72 -2.36 5.48
CA VAL A 121 0.41 -0.92 5.54
C VAL A 121 1.65 -0.06 5.28
N GLY A 122 2.77 -0.37 5.91
CA GLY A 122 4.03 0.34 5.74
C GLY A 122 4.61 0.20 4.34
N GLY A 123 4.55 -1.00 3.76
CA GLY A 123 4.92 -1.23 2.37
C GLY A 123 3.98 -0.52 1.39
N ALA A 124 2.67 -0.46 1.65
CA ALA A 124 1.74 0.31 0.86
C ALA A 124 2.05 1.83 0.89
N LYS A 125 2.39 2.38 2.08
CA LYS A 125 2.87 3.76 2.22
C LYS A 125 4.14 4.00 1.40
N TRP A 126 5.09 3.05 1.43
CA TRP A 126 6.32 3.12 0.64
C TRP A 126 6.05 3.15 -0.88
N ILE A 127 5.20 2.25 -1.38
CA ILE A 127 4.84 2.19 -2.80
C ILE A 127 4.05 3.45 -3.22
N SER A 128 3.15 3.94 -2.37
CA SER A 128 2.35 5.12 -2.68
C SER A 128 3.17 6.41 -2.69
N TYR A 129 3.90 6.69 -1.60
CA TYR A 129 4.80 7.85 -1.51
C TYR A 129 5.89 7.81 -2.59
N GLY A 130 6.38 6.60 -2.90
CA GLY A 130 7.39 6.39 -3.91
C GLY A 130 6.89 6.59 -5.35
N TYR A 131 5.59 6.50 -5.65
CA TYR A 131 5.11 6.51 -7.04
C TYR A 131 3.73 7.15 -7.22
N ILE A 132 2.71 6.64 -6.54
CA ILE A 132 1.29 7.01 -6.75
C ILE A 132 1.06 8.49 -6.44
N SER A 133 1.50 8.97 -5.27
CA SER A 133 1.35 10.38 -4.87
C SER A 133 2.18 11.33 -5.72
N ARG A 134 3.21 10.83 -6.40
CA ARG A 134 4.12 11.60 -7.27
C ARG A 134 3.65 11.66 -8.72
N GLY A 135 2.42 11.26 -9.00
CA GLY A 135 1.82 11.28 -10.34
C GLY A 135 2.09 10.03 -11.19
N GLN A 136 2.68 8.97 -10.65
CA GLN A 136 2.91 7.70 -11.37
C GLN A 136 1.89 6.62 -10.98
N PHE A 137 0.61 6.94 -11.15
CA PHE A 137 -0.53 6.17 -10.63
C PHE A 137 -1.02 5.01 -11.54
N THR A 138 -0.22 4.56 -12.50
CA THR A 138 -0.50 3.37 -13.33
C THR A 138 0.78 2.55 -13.52
N SER A 139 0.68 1.25 -13.82
CA SER A 139 1.87 0.42 -14.11
C SER A 139 2.65 0.97 -15.32
N TYR A 140 1.94 1.49 -16.32
CA TYR A 140 2.54 2.21 -17.44
C TYR A 140 3.36 3.41 -16.96
N LEU A 141 2.80 4.29 -16.13
CA LEU A 141 3.49 5.50 -15.66
C LEU A 141 4.70 5.22 -14.77
N LYS A 142 4.69 4.12 -14.01
CA LYS A 142 5.87 3.65 -13.25
C LYS A 142 7.06 3.29 -14.15
N LYS A 143 6.83 2.90 -15.42
CA LYS A 143 7.89 2.65 -16.40
C LYS A 143 8.15 3.88 -17.27
N TYR A 144 7.09 4.52 -17.75
CA TYR A 144 7.12 5.63 -18.69
C TYR A 144 6.64 6.88 -17.95
N ASN A 145 7.55 7.59 -17.28
CA ASN A 145 7.18 8.80 -16.54
C ASN A 145 6.92 9.96 -17.52
N VAL A 146 5.73 9.94 -18.12
CA VAL A 146 5.26 10.87 -19.17
C VAL A 146 4.13 11.78 -18.68
N ASN A 147 3.77 11.71 -17.40
CA ASN A 147 2.75 12.58 -16.81
C ASN A 147 3.37 13.97 -16.59
N PRO A 148 2.91 15.04 -17.27
CA PRO A 148 3.44 16.39 -17.10
C PRO A 148 3.19 16.97 -15.70
N ASN A 149 2.28 16.37 -14.92
CA ASN A 149 1.96 16.74 -13.54
C ASN A 149 2.65 15.83 -12.50
N ALA A 150 3.66 15.04 -12.89
CA ALA A 150 4.45 14.25 -11.93
C ALA A 150 5.44 15.14 -11.16
N ASP A 151 5.67 14.82 -9.88
CA ASP A 151 6.64 15.53 -9.03
C ASP A 151 8.09 15.33 -9.48
N SER A 152 8.34 14.27 -10.26
CA SER A 152 9.64 13.93 -10.83
C SER A 152 9.70 14.32 -12.30
N ALA A 153 10.81 14.96 -12.69
CA ALA A 153 11.08 15.29 -14.10
C ALA A 153 10.81 14.10 -15.04
N LEU A 154 10.26 14.41 -16.22
CA LEU A 154 9.87 13.41 -17.22
C LEU A 154 11.01 12.45 -17.55
N PHE A 155 10.65 11.20 -17.85
CA PHE A 155 11.54 10.08 -18.18
C PHE A 155 12.49 9.64 -17.04
N ASN A 156 12.56 10.36 -15.92
CA ASN A 156 13.28 9.95 -14.71
C ASN A 156 12.36 9.25 -13.70
N HIS A 157 12.97 8.69 -12.64
CA HIS A 157 12.27 8.08 -11.51
C HIS A 157 11.36 6.91 -11.95
N GLN A 158 11.92 6.02 -12.75
CA GLN A 158 11.24 4.83 -13.24
C GLN A 158 11.42 3.67 -12.25
N TYR A 159 10.35 2.97 -11.91
CA TYR A 159 10.37 1.76 -11.07
C TYR A 159 11.19 0.62 -11.71
N MET A 160 11.31 0.62 -13.03
CA MET A 160 11.89 -0.46 -13.83
C MET A 160 12.39 0.06 -15.18
N ALA A 161 13.55 -0.41 -15.64
CA ALA A 161 14.07 -0.06 -16.97
C ALA A 161 13.43 -0.88 -18.12
N ASN A 162 12.88 -2.07 -17.81
CA ASN A 162 12.36 -3.00 -18.80
C ASN A 162 11.14 -2.44 -19.55
N ILE A 163 11.25 -2.16 -20.85
CA ILE A 163 10.16 -1.62 -21.67
C ILE A 163 8.96 -2.60 -21.83
N HIS A 164 9.15 -3.89 -21.56
CA HIS A 164 8.08 -4.90 -21.66
C HIS A 164 7.21 -5.00 -20.41
N ALA A 165 7.71 -4.48 -19.28
CA ALA A 165 7.18 -4.80 -17.97
C ALA A 165 5.71 -4.39 -17.78
N PRO A 166 5.24 -3.18 -18.17
CA PRO A 166 3.83 -2.81 -18.02
C PRO A 166 2.86 -3.79 -18.70
N SER A 167 3.17 -4.21 -19.94
CA SER A 167 2.35 -5.20 -20.67
C SER A 167 2.39 -6.59 -20.03
N SER A 168 3.50 -6.95 -19.37
CA SER A 168 3.68 -8.24 -18.69
C SER A 168 2.99 -8.27 -17.32
N GLU A 169 3.03 -7.17 -16.58
CA GLU A 169 2.25 -6.93 -15.36
C GLU A 169 0.75 -6.97 -15.70
N ALA A 170 0.29 -6.23 -16.73
CA ALA A 170 -1.11 -6.21 -17.14
C ALA A 170 -1.68 -7.59 -17.47
N LYS A 171 -0.93 -8.42 -18.21
CA LYS A 171 -1.30 -9.82 -18.48
C LYS A 171 -1.44 -10.65 -17.19
N THR A 172 -0.59 -10.38 -16.19
CA THR A 172 -0.62 -11.06 -14.90
C THR A 172 -1.85 -10.62 -14.10
N SER A 173 -2.12 -9.31 -14.02
CA SER A 173 -3.34 -8.75 -13.43
C SER A 173 -4.60 -9.27 -14.12
N TYR A 174 -4.65 -9.32 -15.46
CA TYR A 174 -5.80 -9.84 -16.21
C TYR A 174 -6.11 -11.29 -15.84
N ASN A 175 -5.10 -12.16 -15.80
CA ASN A 175 -5.30 -13.56 -15.42
C ASN A 175 -5.83 -13.69 -13.99
N ALA A 176 -5.41 -12.81 -13.08
CA ALA A 176 -5.94 -12.75 -11.72
C ALA A 176 -7.39 -12.24 -11.69
N TYR A 177 -7.70 -11.18 -12.45
CA TYR A 177 -9.03 -10.55 -12.48
C TYR A 177 -10.06 -11.47 -13.13
N LEU A 178 -9.72 -12.07 -14.28
CA LEU A 178 -10.55 -13.04 -15.00
C LEU A 178 -10.86 -14.27 -14.13
N LYS A 179 -9.83 -14.87 -13.51
CA LYS A 179 -10.01 -16.06 -12.64
C LYS A 179 -10.97 -15.80 -11.48
N ASN A 180 -11.05 -14.54 -11.04
CA ASN A 180 -11.76 -14.13 -9.84
C ASN A 180 -13.03 -13.31 -10.12
N GLY A 181 -13.45 -13.16 -11.38
CA GLY A 181 -14.66 -12.42 -11.76
C GLY A 181 -14.58 -10.90 -11.58
N LEU A 182 -13.38 -10.34 -11.39
CA LEU A 182 -13.16 -8.92 -11.07
C LEU A 182 -13.24 -7.98 -12.27
N LEU A 183 -13.31 -8.50 -13.50
CA LEU A 183 -13.44 -7.68 -14.71
C LEU A 183 -14.76 -6.88 -14.76
N ASN A 184 -15.79 -7.32 -14.02
CA ASN A 184 -17.08 -6.61 -13.92
C ASN A 184 -17.03 -5.37 -12.99
N LEU A 185 -15.93 -5.12 -12.28
CA LEU A 185 -15.78 -3.94 -11.43
C LEU A 185 -15.76 -2.65 -12.27
N GLY A 186 -16.10 -1.53 -11.63
CA GLY A 186 -15.99 -0.18 -12.22
C GLY A 186 -14.54 0.30 -12.30
N LEU A 187 -13.72 -0.40 -13.10
CA LEU A 187 -12.29 -0.10 -13.25
C LEU A 187 -12.11 1.23 -13.99
N VAL A 188 -11.13 2.01 -13.54
CA VAL A 188 -10.79 3.31 -14.13
C VAL A 188 -9.43 3.22 -14.81
N PHE A 189 -9.35 3.61 -16.08
CA PHE A 189 -8.14 3.55 -16.90
C PHE A 189 -7.66 4.94 -17.26
N ASN A 190 -6.46 5.30 -16.85
CA ASN A 190 -5.80 6.55 -17.21
C ASN A 190 -4.82 6.29 -18.36
N ILE A 191 -5.26 6.64 -19.56
CA ILE A 191 -4.59 6.28 -20.81
C ILE A 191 -3.84 7.52 -21.34
N PRO A 192 -2.50 7.47 -21.45
CA PRO A 192 -1.73 8.57 -22.03
C PRO A 192 -2.15 8.88 -23.46
N VAL A 193 -2.21 10.17 -23.81
CA VAL A 193 -2.41 10.64 -25.18
C VAL A 193 -1.21 11.51 -25.57
N TYR A 194 -0.60 11.20 -26.71
CA TYR A 194 0.58 11.87 -27.25
C TYR A 194 0.26 12.62 -28.54
N THR A 195 1.05 13.65 -28.85
CA THR A 195 1.02 14.34 -30.15
C THR A 195 2.01 13.69 -31.12
N GLY A 196 1.88 13.93 -32.43
CA GLY A 196 2.86 13.46 -33.42
C GLY A 196 2.95 11.93 -33.61
N MET A 197 1.96 11.15 -33.13
CA MET A 197 1.93 9.69 -33.32
C MET A 197 1.66 9.33 -34.79
N ALA A 198 2.39 8.35 -35.32
CA ALA A 198 2.04 7.70 -36.58
C ALA A 198 0.74 6.89 -36.46
N ASP A 199 0.15 6.46 -37.58
CA ASP A 199 -1.07 5.65 -37.59
C ASP A 199 -0.94 4.35 -36.78
N LYS A 200 0.23 3.71 -36.84
CA LYS A 200 0.53 2.46 -36.15
C LYS A 200 2.03 2.28 -35.92
N TYR A 201 2.40 1.60 -34.84
CA TYR A 201 3.72 1.00 -34.66
C TYR A 201 3.55 -0.52 -34.51
N ASP A 202 4.11 -1.31 -35.41
CA ASP A 202 4.00 -2.78 -35.39
C ASP A 202 4.91 -3.44 -34.36
N SER A 203 4.46 -4.54 -33.75
CA SER A 203 5.30 -5.31 -32.83
C SER A 203 6.44 -6.01 -33.57
N PRO A 204 7.71 -5.76 -33.23
CA PRO A 204 8.80 -6.56 -33.76
C PRO A 204 8.85 -7.97 -33.13
N ALA A 205 8.07 -8.21 -32.07
CA ALA A 205 7.82 -9.47 -31.38
C ALA A 205 7.05 -10.55 -32.19
N GLY A 206 6.26 -10.14 -33.18
CA GLY A 206 5.50 -11.05 -34.06
C GLY A 206 4.26 -11.74 -33.46
N ASN A 207 3.84 -11.44 -32.23
CA ASN A 207 2.55 -11.87 -31.70
C ASN A 207 2.02 -10.95 -30.58
N ILE A 208 0.85 -10.37 -30.81
CA ILE A 208 0.04 -9.61 -29.86
C ILE A 208 -1.41 -10.09 -30.06
N ASP A 209 -2.26 -9.96 -29.04
CA ASP A 209 -3.70 -10.09 -29.27
C ASP A 209 -4.17 -8.97 -30.20
N THR A 210 -4.94 -9.29 -31.24
CA THR A 210 -5.46 -8.30 -32.19
C THR A 210 -6.39 -7.32 -31.49
N VAL A 211 -6.01 -6.03 -31.46
CA VAL A 211 -6.86 -4.93 -30.97
C VAL A 211 -8.18 -4.94 -31.74
N GLN A 212 -9.27 -5.25 -31.05
CA GLN A 212 -10.61 -5.25 -31.63
C GLN A 212 -11.14 -3.82 -31.64
N VAL A 213 -11.86 -3.47 -32.71
CA VAL A 213 -12.34 -2.11 -32.95
C VAL A 213 -13.80 -2.09 -33.37
N ILE A 214 -14.49 -1.00 -33.02
CA ILE A 214 -15.80 -0.66 -33.55
C ILE A 214 -15.66 0.67 -34.30
N GLU A 215 -15.77 0.59 -35.63
CA GLU A 215 -15.61 1.73 -36.54
C GLU A 215 -16.74 2.78 -36.40
N ASN A 216 -17.98 2.32 -36.25
CA ASN A 216 -19.16 3.19 -36.23
C ASN A 216 -19.58 3.53 -34.79
N VAL A 217 -19.98 4.79 -34.56
CA VAL A 217 -20.57 5.21 -33.29
C VAL A 217 -21.95 4.56 -33.12
N GLY A 218 -22.10 3.76 -32.06
CA GLY A 218 -23.38 3.13 -31.69
C GLY A 218 -23.96 3.64 -30.36
N ASP A 219 -23.09 4.08 -29.44
CA ASP A 219 -23.44 4.68 -28.15
C ASP A 219 -22.98 6.14 -28.16
N VAL A 220 -23.94 7.07 -28.29
CA VAL A 220 -23.68 8.50 -28.44
C VAL A 220 -23.30 9.15 -27.11
N GLU A 221 -23.79 8.61 -25.98
CA GLU A 221 -23.45 9.13 -24.66
C GLU A 221 -21.99 8.78 -24.33
N PHE A 222 -21.59 7.53 -24.57
CA PHE A 222 -20.19 7.10 -24.44
C PHE A 222 -19.25 7.85 -25.39
N GLU A 223 -19.65 8.05 -26.65
CA GLU A 223 -18.86 8.83 -27.60
C GLU A 223 -18.63 10.27 -27.11
N THR A 224 -19.68 10.91 -26.56
CA THR A 224 -19.61 12.25 -25.98
C THR A 224 -18.67 12.31 -24.77
N LEU A 225 -18.59 11.23 -23.97
CA LEU A 225 -17.60 11.12 -22.89
C LEU A 225 -16.17 11.04 -23.43
N LEU A 226 -15.93 10.23 -24.47
CA LEU A 226 -14.61 10.15 -25.11
C LEU A 226 -14.17 11.46 -25.78
N ASP A 227 -15.11 12.21 -26.37
CA ASP A 227 -14.87 13.56 -26.88
C ASP A 227 -14.50 14.55 -25.77
N LYS A 228 -15.20 14.48 -24.63
CA LYS A 228 -14.95 15.35 -23.47
C LYS A 228 -13.58 15.11 -22.83
N GLU A 229 -13.13 13.87 -22.77
CA GLU A 229 -11.77 13.50 -22.34
C GLU A 229 -10.71 13.93 -23.38
N GLY A 230 -11.11 14.11 -24.65
CA GLY A 230 -10.21 14.50 -25.73
C GLY A 230 -9.43 13.33 -26.33
N PHE A 231 -10.04 12.14 -26.40
CA PHE A 231 -9.43 11.00 -27.07
C PHE A 231 -9.44 11.17 -28.61
N PRO A 232 -8.30 11.02 -29.30
CA PRO A 232 -8.28 10.94 -30.77
C PRO A 232 -9.06 9.72 -31.28
N GLU A 233 -9.63 9.83 -32.49
CA GLU A 233 -10.42 8.74 -33.11
C GLU A 233 -9.66 7.41 -33.22
N THR A 234 -8.33 7.46 -33.36
CA THR A 234 -7.45 6.27 -33.38
C THR A 234 -7.43 5.49 -32.06
N TYR A 235 -7.80 6.11 -30.94
CA TYR A 235 -8.02 5.46 -29.65
C TYR A 235 -9.48 5.00 -29.52
N LYS A 236 -10.43 5.90 -29.84
CA LYS A 236 -11.86 5.70 -29.59
C LYS A 236 -12.40 4.38 -30.16
N LYS A 237 -11.99 3.99 -31.36
CA LYS A 237 -12.44 2.74 -32.01
C LYS A 237 -12.22 1.50 -31.15
N ALA A 238 -11.10 1.41 -30.43
CA ALA A 238 -10.82 0.32 -29.50
C ALA A 238 -11.57 0.50 -28.17
N LEU A 239 -11.68 1.73 -27.66
CA LEU A 239 -12.44 2.04 -26.45
C LEU A 239 -13.94 1.71 -26.59
N ARG A 240 -14.55 1.95 -27.76
CA ARG A 240 -15.93 1.52 -28.09
C ARG A 240 -16.10 0.00 -27.98
N TYR A 241 -15.11 -0.78 -28.42
CA TYR A 241 -15.14 -2.23 -28.26
C TYR A 241 -15.07 -2.63 -26.78
N LEU A 242 -14.14 -2.03 -26.02
CA LEU A 242 -13.95 -2.33 -24.60
C LEU A 242 -15.17 -1.95 -23.75
N HIS A 243 -15.77 -0.77 -23.98
CA HIS A 243 -17.03 -0.35 -23.35
C HIS A 243 -18.18 -1.34 -23.64
N LYS A 244 -18.29 -1.83 -24.88
CA LYS A 244 -19.31 -2.82 -25.24
C LYS A 244 -19.19 -4.13 -24.45
N ILE A 245 -17.98 -4.57 -24.12
CA ILE A 245 -17.77 -5.80 -23.33
C ILE A 245 -17.70 -5.55 -21.81
N HIS A 246 -17.33 -4.34 -21.40
CA HIS A 246 -17.23 -3.90 -20.01
C HIS A 246 -17.85 -2.51 -19.80
N PRO A 247 -19.19 -2.40 -19.74
CA PRO A 247 -19.90 -1.10 -19.67
C PRO A 247 -19.71 -0.36 -18.34
N ASN A 248 -19.11 -1.00 -17.33
CA ASN A 248 -18.76 -0.38 -16.06
C ASN A 248 -17.39 0.32 -16.08
N TRP A 249 -16.58 0.10 -17.12
CA TRP A 249 -15.21 0.64 -17.20
C TRP A 249 -15.22 2.12 -17.59
N THR A 250 -14.39 2.91 -16.92
CA THR A 250 -14.22 4.34 -17.18
C THR A 250 -12.86 4.59 -17.83
N PHE A 251 -12.83 5.29 -18.96
CA PHE A 251 -11.59 5.64 -19.67
C PHE A 251 -11.35 7.14 -19.55
N GLN A 252 -10.17 7.51 -19.06
CA GLN A 252 -9.74 8.89 -18.84
C GLN A 252 -8.51 9.19 -19.69
N ALA A 253 -8.49 10.31 -20.39
CA ALA A 253 -7.38 10.67 -21.27
C ALA A 253 -6.36 11.52 -20.50
N MET A 254 -5.17 10.97 -20.29
CA MET A 254 -4.07 11.73 -19.71
C MET A 254 -3.29 12.43 -20.82
N GLN A 255 -3.69 13.67 -21.13
CA GLN A 255 -3.08 14.51 -22.16
C GLN A 255 -1.62 14.83 -21.79
N THR A 256 -0.65 14.15 -22.42
CA THR A 256 0.78 14.36 -22.13
C THR A 256 1.28 15.70 -22.66
N ASN A 257 0.72 16.15 -23.80
CA ASN A 257 1.21 17.25 -24.63
C ASN A 257 2.64 17.04 -25.18
N LEU A 258 3.15 15.81 -25.16
CA LEU A 258 4.48 15.46 -25.61
C LEU A 258 4.44 14.87 -27.04
N ASP A 259 5.40 15.26 -27.88
CA ASP A 259 5.61 14.65 -29.19
C ASP A 259 6.11 13.21 -29.01
N PHE A 260 5.43 12.26 -29.65
CA PHE A 260 5.70 10.83 -29.48
C PHE A 260 7.08 10.43 -29.98
N THR A 261 7.58 11.02 -31.07
CA THR A 261 8.91 10.70 -31.62
C THR A 261 10.01 11.18 -30.67
N TYR A 262 9.86 12.37 -30.08
CA TYR A 262 10.74 12.88 -29.04
C TYR A 262 10.74 11.96 -27.81
N VAL A 263 9.57 11.65 -27.26
CA VAL A 263 9.40 10.82 -26.05
C VAL A 263 10.01 9.44 -26.22
N VAL A 264 9.75 8.77 -27.35
CA VAL A 264 10.30 7.44 -27.64
C VAL A 264 11.83 7.47 -27.65
N ASN A 265 12.46 8.55 -28.15
CA ASN A 265 13.92 8.68 -28.11
C ASN A 265 14.47 8.93 -26.70
N CYS A 266 13.75 9.64 -25.83
CA CYS A 266 14.11 9.78 -24.41
C CYS A 266 14.01 8.44 -23.66
N GLU A 267 12.88 7.74 -23.81
CA GLU A 267 12.62 6.45 -23.18
C GLU A 267 13.49 5.31 -23.74
N LYS A 268 13.95 5.43 -24.98
CA LYS A 268 15.02 4.59 -25.55
C LYS A 268 16.34 4.75 -24.80
N GLY A 269 16.63 5.92 -24.26
CA GLY A 269 17.83 6.19 -23.45
C GLY A 269 17.74 5.64 -22.02
N ALA A 270 16.55 5.71 -21.41
CA ALA A 270 16.29 5.21 -20.06
C ALA A 270 15.91 3.70 -20.02
N GLY A 271 15.47 3.15 -21.14
CA GLY A 271 14.92 1.80 -21.24
C GLY A 271 15.94 0.70 -21.49
N ALA A 272 15.52 -0.53 -21.18
CA ALA A 272 16.29 -1.75 -21.38
C ALA A 272 15.40 -2.90 -21.92
N THR A 273 16.00 -3.84 -22.64
CA THR A 273 15.34 -5.05 -23.16
C THR A 273 16.28 -6.26 -23.19
N GLN A 274 15.71 -7.47 -23.08
CA GLN A 274 16.40 -8.76 -23.27
C GLN A 274 16.02 -9.45 -24.60
N TYR A 275 15.17 -8.81 -25.41
CA TYR A 275 14.68 -9.37 -26.68
C TYR A 275 15.57 -8.90 -27.83
N SER A 276 16.30 -9.83 -28.45
CA SER A 276 17.34 -9.52 -29.44
C SER A 276 16.85 -8.86 -30.74
N ALA A 277 15.57 -9.05 -31.10
CA ALA A 277 14.91 -8.34 -32.19
C ALA A 277 14.72 -6.83 -31.90
N LEU A 278 14.80 -6.44 -30.62
CA LEU A 278 14.58 -5.07 -30.14
C LEU A 278 15.88 -4.35 -29.78
N TYR A 279 17.05 -4.95 -29.99
CA TYR A 279 18.31 -4.30 -29.63
C TYR A 279 18.62 -3.13 -30.57
N GLU A 280 18.93 -1.98 -29.98
CA GLU A 280 19.68 -0.93 -30.66
C GLU A 280 21.10 -1.45 -30.94
N ARG A 281 21.67 -1.04 -32.08
CA ARG A 281 22.99 -1.47 -32.53
C ARG A 281 23.89 -0.27 -32.77
N ASP A 282 25.16 -0.42 -32.42
CA ASP A 282 26.21 0.55 -32.74
C ASP A 282 26.50 0.58 -34.26
N GLU A 283 27.41 1.48 -34.66
CA GLU A 283 27.87 1.62 -36.06
C GLU A 283 28.48 0.33 -36.64
N ASN A 284 28.91 -0.60 -35.78
CA ASN A 284 29.48 -1.90 -36.15
C ASN A 284 28.43 -3.04 -36.14
N GLY A 285 27.16 -2.74 -35.85
CA GLY A 285 26.07 -3.71 -35.76
C GLY A 285 25.98 -4.47 -34.42
N ASN A 286 26.80 -4.13 -33.42
CA ASN A 286 26.80 -4.78 -32.11
C ASN A 286 25.67 -4.22 -31.22
N PRO A 287 24.93 -5.07 -30.49
CA PRO A 287 23.94 -4.62 -29.51
C PRO A 287 24.53 -3.69 -28.43
N ILE A 288 23.94 -2.51 -28.26
CA ILE A 288 24.37 -1.56 -27.21
C ILE A 288 23.96 -2.12 -25.85
N LYS A 289 24.93 -2.43 -24.99
CA LYS A 289 24.73 -3.11 -23.71
C LYS A 289 24.53 -2.09 -22.58
N VAL A 290 23.49 -2.27 -21.78
CA VAL A 290 23.24 -1.49 -20.56
C VAL A 290 23.91 -2.17 -19.37
N GLU A 291 23.62 -3.45 -19.17
CA GLU A 291 24.11 -4.27 -18.04
C GLU A 291 24.21 -5.76 -18.45
N PRO A 292 24.77 -6.67 -17.64
CA PRO A 292 24.95 -8.08 -18.01
C PRO A 292 23.66 -8.85 -18.34
N GLY A 293 23.25 -8.83 -19.61
CA GLY A 293 22.04 -9.50 -20.10
C GLY A 293 20.90 -8.55 -20.48
N TRP A 294 21.14 -7.24 -20.47
CA TRP A 294 20.21 -6.22 -20.98
C TRP A 294 20.90 -5.25 -21.93
N TYR A 295 20.12 -4.83 -22.92
CA TYR A 295 20.57 -4.00 -24.02
C TYR A 295 19.61 -2.84 -24.21
N GLN A 296 20.12 -1.76 -24.78
CA GLN A 296 19.31 -0.60 -25.12
C GLN A 296 18.27 -1.02 -26.19
N PRO A 297 16.99 -0.65 -26.03
CA PRO A 297 15.97 -0.95 -27.02
C PRO A 297 16.16 -0.07 -28.26
N ASN A 298 15.68 -0.52 -29.41
CA ASN A 298 15.60 0.29 -30.62
C ASN A 298 14.31 1.13 -30.65
N PHE A 299 14.27 2.12 -31.55
CA PHE A 299 13.13 3.04 -31.67
C PHE A 299 11.82 2.29 -31.91
N SER A 300 11.77 1.36 -32.87
CA SER A 300 10.54 0.62 -33.21
C SER A 300 10.01 -0.21 -32.05
N GLY A 301 10.90 -0.87 -31.29
CA GLY A 301 10.53 -1.58 -30.06
C GLY A 301 9.98 -0.64 -29.00
N THR A 302 10.68 0.46 -28.72
CA THR A 302 10.26 1.43 -27.71
C THR A 302 8.92 2.08 -28.08
N ALA A 303 8.76 2.53 -29.33
CA ALA A 303 7.51 3.07 -29.87
C ALA A 303 6.35 2.07 -29.74
N TYR A 304 6.59 0.80 -30.09
CA TYR A 304 5.58 -0.24 -29.98
C TYR A 304 5.06 -0.42 -28.54
N TYR A 305 5.95 -0.48 -27.54
CA TYR A 305 5.56 -0.64 -26.12
C TYR A 305 5.03 0.65 -25.47
N MET A 306 5.39 1.82 -26.03
CA MET A 306 4.87 3.10 -25.55
C MET A 306 3.50 3.45 -26.11
N ASP A 307 3.16 3.04 -27.34
CA ASP A 307 1.87 3.39 -27.96
C ASP A 307 0.70 2.69 -27.24
N PRO A 308 -0.17 3.42 -26.52
CA PRO A 308 -1.24 2.78 -25.75
C PRO A 308 -2.25 2.05 -26.63
N ARG A 309 -2.42 2.48 -27.90
CA ARG A 309 -3.36 1.89 -28.86
C ARG A 309 -3.05 0.42 -29.14
N ASN A 310 -1.78 0.03 -29.09
CA ASN A 310 -1.34 -1.36 -29.24
C ASN A 310 -1.80 -2.28 -28.10
N PHE A 311 -2.25 -1.71 -26.98
CA PHE A 311 -2.63 -2.43 -25.77
C PHE A 311 -4.06 -2.20 -25.30
N LEU A 312 -4.90 -1.49 -26.08
CA LEU A 312 -6.34 -1.33 -25.86
C LEU A 312 -7.08 -2.65 -26.16
N THR A 313 -6.78 -3.64 -25.34
CA THR A 313 -7.35 -4.99 -25.32
C THR A 313 -7.76 -5.30 -23.89
N GLU A 314 -8.75 -6.17 -23.71
CA GLU A 314 -9.23 -6.61 -22.39
C GLU A 314 -8.09 -7.04 -21.45
N LYS A 315 -7.05 -7.66 -22.02
CA LYS A 315 -5.89 -8.21 -21.31
C LYS A 315 -4.82 -7.18 -20.97
N TYR A 316 -4.45 -6.32 -21.91
CA TYR A 316 -3.30 -5.42 -21.74
C TYR A 316 -3.67 -4.00 -21.30
N ILE A 317 -4.96 -3.63 -21.27
CA ILE A 317 -5.38 -2.30 -20.81
C ILE A 317 -5.13 -2.07 -19.31
N LEU A 318 -5.01 -3.14 -18.51
CA LEU A 318 -4.71 -3.04 -17.06
C LEU A 318 -3.37 -2.37 -16.73
N GLN A 319 -2.45 -2.17 -17.69
CA GLN A 319 -1.27 -1.33 -17.45
C GLN A 319 -1.64 0.16 -17.23
N PHE A 320 -2.81 0.58 -17.70
CA PHE A 320 -3.39 1.91 -17.55
C PHE A 320 -4.39 1.99 -16.37
N GLU A 321 -4.63 0.88 -15.65
CA GLU A 321 -5.52 0.87 -14.48
C GLU A 321 -5.03 1.87 -13.43
N ALA A 322 -5.96 2.66 -12.89
CA ALA A 322 -5.69 3.60 -11.81
C ALA A 322 -5.38 2.82 -10.52
N LEU A 323 -4.12 2.89 -10.10
CA LEU A 323 -3.62 2.22 -8.90
C LEU A 323 -3.94 2.98 -7.60
N ASN A 324 -4.68 4.08 -7.64
CA ASN A 324 -5.21 4.78 -6.45
C ASN A 324 -6.22 3.92 -5.69
N TYR A 325 -6.57 4.30 -4.46
CA TYR A 325 -7.67 3.66 -3.73
C TYR A 325 -9.03 4.01 -4.37
N ASN A 326 -9.97 3.06 -4.34
CA ASN A 326 -11.36 3.25 -4.73
C ASN A 326 -12.25 2.42 -3.81
N GLU A 327 -13.39 2.97 -3.38
CA GLU A 327 -14.36 2.29 -2.49
C GLU A 327 -14.99 1.04 -3.13
N LEU A 328 -14.96 0.93 -4.46
CA LEU A 328 -15.38 -0.27 -5.21
C LEU A 328 -14.47 -1.49 -4.93
N TYR A 329 -13.26 -1.29 -4.40
CA TYR A 329 -12.33 -2.37 -4.05
C TYR A 329 -12.64 -2.91 -2.64
N THR A 330 -13.68 -3.74 -2.57
CA THR A 330 -14.19 -4.33 -1.32
C THR A 330 -13.27 -5.41 -0.74
N GLU A 331 -13.46 -5.75 0.54
CA GLU A 331 -12.76 -6.89 1.17
C GLU A 331 -13.02 -8.20 0.43
N ASP A 332 -14.21 -8.42 -0.13
CA ASP A 332 -14.52 -9.64 -0.87
C ASP A 332 -13.79 -9.69 -2.22
N ALA A 333 -13.68 -8.56 -2.92
CA ALA A 333 -12.85 -8.46 -4.13
C ALA A 333 -11.38 -8.81 -3.83
N VAL A 334 -10.84 -8.28 -2.71
CA VAL A 334 -9.50 -8.63 -2.23
C VAL A 334 -9.39 -10.11 -1.85
N GLN A 335 -10.38 -10.67 -1.15
CA GLN A 335 -10.40 -12.08 -0.75
C GLN A 335 -10.24 -13.02 -1.95
N THR A 336 -10.86 -12.72 -3.10
CA THR A 336 -10.68 -13.54 -4.31
C THR A 336 -9.21 -13.64 -4.76
N ILE A 337 -8.41 -12.58 -4.59
CA ILE A 337 -6.96 -12.61 -4.87
C ILE A 337 -6.23 -13.50 -3.86
N LEU A 338 -6.64 -13.45 -2.58
CA LEU A 338 -5.99 -14.15 -1.48
C LEU A 338 -6.37 -15.63 -1.35
N ASN A 339 -7.50 -16.06 -1.92
CA ASN A 339 -7.92 -17.46 -1.93
C ASN A 339 -6.84 -18.40 -2.49
N ASN A 340 -6.64 -19.55 -1.84
CA ASN A 340 -5.57 -20.52 -2.08
C ASN A 340 -4.16 -19.92 -1.91
N THR A 341 -3.98 -19.04 -0.91
CA THR A 341 -2.67 -18.53 -0.50
C THR A 341 -2.50 -18.56 1.01
N PHE A 342 -1.27 -18.43 1.50
CA PHE A 342 -0.98 -18.27 2.93
C PHE A 342 -1.64 -17.02 3.58
N MET A 343 -2.17 -16.10 2.76
CA MET A 343 -2.90 -14.90 3.18
C MET A 343 -4.43 -15.07 3.05
N GLU A 344 -4.95 -16.29 2.86
CA GLU A 344 -6.40 -16.52 2.69
C GLU A 344 -7.22 -16.26 3.97
N GLY A 345 -6.62 -16.43 5.14
CA GLY A 345 -7.27 -16.29 6.45
C GLY A 345 -6.82 -15.06 7.25
N ASN A 346 -6.53 -15.28 8.53
CA ASN A 346 -6.13 -14.23 9.47
C ASN A 346 -4.61 -14.16 9.65
N SER A 347 -4.09 -12.95 9.87
CA SER A 347 -2.82 -12.77 10.54
C SER A 347 -3.03 -13.06 12.03
N ASN A 348 -2.51 -14.20 12.51
CA ASN A 348 -2.59 -14.57 13.93
C ASN A 348 -1.94 -13.53 14.84
N LYS A 349 -0.94 -12.78 14.35
CA LYS A 349 -0.21 -11.77 15.13
C LYS A 349 -0.97 -10.43 15.21
N ASP A 350 -1.85 -10.14 14.25
CA ASP A 350 -2.68 -8.92 14.22
C ASP A 350 -4.14 -9.18 14.64
N ASN A 351 -4.53 -10.45 14.81
CA ASN A 351 -5.92 -10.91 14.99
C ASN A 351 -6.91 -10.34 13.94
N GLN A 352 -6.43 -10.09 12.72
CA GLN A 352 -7.18 -9.45 11.64
C GLN A 352 -7.05 -10.26 10.35
N SER A 353 -8.12 -10.30 9.55
CA SER A 353 -8.09 -10.95 8.23
C SER A 353 -7.15 -10.23 7.28
N TYR A 354 -6.38 -10.97 6.47
CA TYR A 354 -5.49 -10.34 5.48
C TYR A 354 -6.26 -9.49 4.48
N LYS A 355 -7.48 -9.90 4.08
CA LYS A 355 -8.35 -9.07 3.22
C LYS A 355 -8.61 -7.68 3.80
N SER A 356 -8.86 -7.61 5.11
CA SER A 356 -9.11 -6.35 5.82
C SER A 356 -7.82 -5.53 5.95
N ILE A 357 -6.69 -6.17 6.27
CA ILE A 357 -5.37 -5.53 6.31
C ILE A 357 -5.02 -4.89 4.95
N PHE A 358 -5.26 -5.58 3.84
CA PHE A 358 -5.00 -5.02 2.50
C PHE A 358 -5.93 -3.85 2.15
N VAL A 359 -7.22 -3.92 2.50
CA VAL A 359 -8.16 -2.79 2.30
C VAL A 359 -7.78 -1.59 3.18
N GLU A 360 -7.36 -1.82 4.43
CA GLU A 360 -6.87 -0.79 5.34
C GLU A 360 -5.60 -0.13 4.80
N ALA A 361 -4.62 -0.92 4.38
CA ALA A 361 -3.40 -0.43 3.73
C ALA A 361 -3.70 0.37 2.46
N GLY A 362 -4.63 -0.10 1.64
CA GLY A 362 -5.11 0.61 0.45
C GLY A 362 -5.70 1.98 0.78
N LYS A 363 -6.61 2.05 1.76
CA LYS A 363 -7.20 3.31 2.25
C LYS A 363 -6.14 4.25 2.83
N THR A 364 -5.28 3.74 3.72
CA THR A 364 -4.26 4.54 4.43
C THR A 364 -3.22 5.13 3.48
N ALA A 365 -2.84 4.40 2.43
CA ALA A 365 -1.84 4.85 1.48
C ALA A 365 -2.43 5.40 0.17
N ASN A 366 -3.76 5.49 0.01
CA ASN A 366 -4.42 5.81 -1.26
C ASN A 366 -3.91 4.95 -2.44
N ILE A 367 -3.96 3.62 -2.29
CA ILE A 367 -3.53 2.67 -3.32
C ILE A 367 -4.55 1.52 -3.44
N SER A 368 -4.66 0.91 -4.62
CA SER A 368 -5.58 -0.20 -4.88
C SER A 368 -5.21 -1.41 -4.00
N PRO A 369 -6.13 -1.93 -3.16
CA PRO A 369 -5.84 -3.08 -2.30
C PRO A 369 -5.81 -4.39 -3.11
N ILE A 370 -6.47 -4.42 -4.28
CA ILE A 370 -6.38 -5.51 -5.25
C ILE A 370 -4.97 -5.54 -5.87
N TYR A 371 -4.39 -4.38 -6.19
CA TYR A 371 -3.01 -4.27 -6.64
C TYR A 371 -2.02 -4.71 -5.55
N LEU A 372 -2.17 -4.22 -4.31
CA LEU A 372 -1.33 -4.64 -3.18
C LEU A 372 -1.37 -6.15 -2.95
N ALA A 373 -2.57 -6.75 -2.90
CA ALA A 373 -2.74 -8.19 -2.70
C ALA A 373 -2.12 -9.01 -3.85
N SER A 374 -2.26 -8.52 -5.09
CA SER A 374 -1.67 -9.15 -6.28
C SER A 374 -0.14 -9.07 -6.28
N LEU A 375 0.42 -7.92 -5.89
CA LEU A 375 1.87 -7.71 -5.77
C LEU A 375 2.45 -8.59 -4.65
N ALA A 376 1.84 -8.61 -3.46
CA ALA A 376 2.30 -9.46 -2.36
C ALA A 376 2.31 -10.95 -2.73
N LYS A 377 1.29 -11.39 -3.47
CA LYS A 377 1.18 -12.75 -4.01
C LYS A 377 2.22 -13.06 -5.11
N GLN A 378 2.59 -12.07 -5.92
CA GLN A 378 3.66 -12.19 -6.90
C GLN A 378 5.03 -12.31 -6.23
N GLU A 379 5.33 -11.44 -5.27
CA GLU A 379 6.61 -11.37 -4.57
C GLU A 379 6.85 -12.54 -3.60
N SER A 380 5.79 -13.04 -2.96
CA SER A 380 5.88 -14.09 -1.94
C SER A 380 5.38 -15.47 -2.41
N GLY A 381 4.78 -15.55 -3.60
CA GLY A 381 4.09 -16.75 -4.08
C GLY A 381 2.86 -17.12 -3.24
N THR A 382 2.22 -18.25 -3.58
CA THR A 382 1.02 -18.72 -2.87
C THR A 382 1.32 -19.31 -1.49
N LYS A 383 2.56 -19.75 -1.24
CA LYS A 383 2.97 -20.39 0.03
C LYS A 383 3.67 -19.44 1.01
N GLY A 384 3.89 -18.18 0.62
CA GLY A 384 4.73 -17.26 1.36
C GLY A 384 6.22 -17.56 1.18
N SER A 385 7.04 -16.71 1.78
CA SER A 385 8.50 -16.84 1.79
C SER A 385 9.05 -16.61 3.20
N ILE A 386 10.35 -16.81 3.39
CA ILE A 386 11.03 -16.48 4.65
C ILE A 386 10.87 -15.00 5.07
N ALA A 387 10.53 -14.11 4.12
CA ALA A 387 10.22 -12.71 4.43
C ALA A 387 8.79 -12.49 4.95
N THR A 388 7.88 -13.45 4.84
CA THR A 388 6.47 -13.30 5.25
C THR A 388 6.05 -14.20 6.42
N THR A 389 6.93 -15.09 6.91
CA THR A 389 6.64 -15.95 8.07
C THR A 389 6.97 -15.29 9.41
N GLY A 390 7.94 -14.37 9.45
CA GLY A 390 8.47 -13.84 10.71
C GLY A 390 9.34 -14.83 11.49
N GLU A 391 9.76 -15.93 10.86
CA GLU A 391 10.67 -16.93 11.41
C GLU A 391 12.04 -16.35 11.76
N THR A 392 12.76 -17.05 12.64
CA THR A 392 14.16 -16.71 12.95
C THR A 392 15.06 -16.94 11.74
N LEU A 393 15.83 -15.93 11.35
CA LEU A 393 16.83 -16.03 10.28
C LEU A 393 18.13 -15.32 10.63
N GLU A 394 19.26 -15.90 10.22
CA GLU A 394 20.59 -15.30 10.37
C GLU A 394 20.99 -14.51 9.13
N TYR A 395 21.49 -13.29 9.30
CA TYR A 395 22.03 -12.50 8.19
C TYR A 395 23.06 -11.48 8.68
N ASP A 396 24.15 -11.27 7.94
CA ASP A 396 25.17 -10.25 8.25
C ASP A 396 25.71 -10.35 9.70
N GLY A 397 25.86 -11.58 10.21
CA GLY A 397 26.28 -11.88 11.59
C GLY A 397 25.23 -11.55 12.67
N LYS A 398 23.95 -11.37 12.32
CA LYS A 398 22.86 -11.00 13.22
C LYS A 398 21.64 -11.91 13.06
N THR A 399 21.02 -12.25 14.19
CA THR A 399 19.74 -12.95 14.26
C THR A 399 18.57 -11.96 14.10
N TYR A 400 17.69 -12.22 13.12
CA TYR A 400 16.43 -11.52 12.91
C TYR A 400 15.25 -12.42 13.25
N GLN A 401 14.20 -11.90 13.91
CA GLN A 401 13.00 -12.65 14.27
C GLN A 401 11.76 -11.75 14.37
N SER A 402 10.59 -12.27 13.98
CA SER A 402 9.30 -11.55 13.95
C SER A 402 9.37 -10.25 13.13
N VAL A 403 9.99 -10.33 11.95
CA VAL A 403 10.07 -9.25 10.96
C VAL A 403 9.47 -9.72 9.65
N PHE A 404 8.69 -8.86 9.01
CA PHE A 404 7.88 -9.20 7.84
C PHE A 404 8.11 -8.21 6.69
N ASN A 405 8.10 -8.68 5.45
CA ASN A 405 8.22 -7.88 4.23
C ASN A 405 7.49 -8.59 3.07
N PHE A 406 6.29 -8.12 2.73
CA PHE A 406 5.41 -8.77 1.74
C PHE A 406 5.70 -8.35 0.29
N PHE A 407 6.52 -7.31 0.08
CA PHE A 407 6.73 -6.68 -1.22
C PHE A 407 8.22 -6.63 -1.62
N ASN A 408 9.09 -7.37 -0.92
CA ASN A 408 10.56 -7.36 -1.09
C ASN A 408 11.21 -5.95 -1.03
N ILE A 409 10.60 -4.99 -0.34
CA ILE A 409 11.10 -3.60 -0.27
C ILE A 409 12.45 -3.56 0.42
N GLY A 410 13.44 -2.89 -0.19
CA GLY A 410 14.82 -2.86 0.30
C GLY A 410 15.65 -4.11 -0.04
N ALA A 411 15.11 -5.06 -0.81
CA ALA A 411 15.90 -6.15 -1.35
C ALA A 411 16.87 -5.64 -2.43
N VAL A 412 18.18 -5.80 -2.19
CA VAL A 412 19.22 -5.36 -3.14
C VAL A 412 19.79 -6.58 -3.86
N SER A 413 19.72 -6.60 -5.20
CA SER A 413 20.13 -7.76 -6.01
C SER A 413 21.65 -8.02 -6.03
N SER A 414 22.48 -7.07 -5.57
CA SER A 414 23.93 -7.24 -5.37
C SER A 414 24.28 -7.93 -4.04
N ALA A 415 23.31 -8.06 -3.13
CA ALA A 415 23.54 -8.66 -1.82
C ALA A 415 23.62 -10.19 -1.90
N SER A 416 24.31 -10.79 -0.93
CA SER A 416 24.44 -12.26 -0.84
C SER A 416 23.10 -12.97 -0.71
N ASN A 417 22.07 -12.30 -0.18
CA ASN A 417 20.69 -12.73 -0.23
C ASN A 417 19.74 -11.51 -0.25
N PRO A 418 19.13 -11.16 -1.40
CA PRO A 418 18.28 -9.97 -1.52
C PRO A 418 17.08 -9.97 -0.57
N VAL A 419 16.46 -11.13 -0.35
CA VAL A 419 15.30 -11.28 0.55
C VAL A 419 15.70 -10.96 2.00
N ARG A 420 16.94 -11.28 2.41
CA ARG A 420 17.44 -10.96 3.76
C ARG A 420 17.85 -9.50 3.93
N GLU A 421 18.32 -8.82 2.88
CA GLU A 421 18.41 -7.34 2.91
C GLU A 421 17.03 -6.69 3.05
N GLY A 422 16.01 -7.22 2.38
CA GLY A 422 14.62 -6.76 2.55
C GLY A 422 14.14 -6.88 4.00
N ILE A 423 14.54 -7.94 4.73
CA ILE A 423 14.25 -8.10 6.16
C ILE A 423 15.05 -7.11 7.02
N LYS A 424 16.33 -6.89 6.71
CA LYS A 424 17.17 -5.87 7.37
C LYS A 424 16.62 -4.45 7.16
N TYR A 425 16.08 -4.14 5.97
CA TYR A 425 15.39 -2.88 5.69
C TYR A 425 14.08 -2.76 6.49
N ALA A 426 13.31 -3.84 6.59
CA ALA A 426 12.03 -3.91 7.28
C ALA A 426 12.13 -3.64 8.80
N THR A 427 13.30 -3.85 9.43
CA THR A 427 13.49 -3.47 10.84
C THR A 427 13.64 -1.97 11.06
N GLY A 428 13.90 -1.19 10.01
CA GLY A 428 14.22 0.24 10.11
C GLY A 428 15.50 0.55 10.93
N GLY A 429 16.28 -0.47 11.30
CA GLY A 429 17.41 -0.35 12.24
C GLY A 429 17.03 -0.39 13.73
N TYR A 430 15.74 -0.50 14.08
CA TYR A 430 15.25 -0.39 15.46
C TYR A 430 15.40 -1.67 16.28
N CYS A 431 15.38 -2.84 15.63
CA CYS A 431 15.49 -4.15 16.28
C CYS A 431 16.10 -5.17 15.31
N THR A 432 16.47 -6.34 15.83
CA THR A 432 16.71 -7.54 15.01
C THR A 432 15.77 -8.66 15.47
N ILE A 433 15.69 -8.91 16.77
CA ILE A 433 14.59 -9.65 17.40
C ILE A 433 13.48 -8.63 17.74
N CYS A 434 12.37 -8.67 17.01
CA CYS A 434 11.31 -7.66 17.06
C CYS A 434 10.02 -8.15 17.74
N GLY A 435 10.10 -9.26 18.47
CA GLY A 435 9.02 -9.94 19.19
C GLY A 435 9.10 -11.46 19.01
N ASP A 436 8.32 -12.21 19.78
CA ASP A 436 8.31 -13.68 19.69
C ASP A 436 7.77 -14.17 18.34
N TYR A 437 8.34 -15.28 17.84
CA TYR A 437 7.81 -16.00 16.69
C TYR A 437 6.69 -16.95 17.11
N THR A 438 5.50 -16.75 16.54
CA THR A 438 4.35 -17.65 16.65
C THR A 438 4.14 -18.36 15.30
N PRO A 439 4.35 -19.69 15.20
CA PRO A 439 4.12 -20.41 13.95
C PRO A 439 2.68 -20.26 13.42
N PRO A 440 2.47 -20.17 12.10
CA PRO A 440 1.14 -20.19 11.53
C PRO A 440 0.48 -21.56 11.77
N VAL A 441 -0.76 -21.54 12.28
CA VAL A 441 -1.56 -22.75 12.49
C VAL A 441 -2.16 -23.16 11.14
N ASN A 442 -1.71 -24.29 10.60
CA ASN A 442 -2.28 -24.88 9.39
C ASN A 442 -3.61 -25.58 9.75
N PRO A 443 -4.69 -25.40 8.97
CA PRO A 443 -5.90 -26.20 9.13
C PRO A 443 -5.70 -27.58 8.50
N ASP A 444 -5.65 -28.62 9.33
CA ASP A 444 -5.87 -30.02 8.96
C ASP A 444 -6.93 -30.61 9.93
N PRO A 445 -7.61 -31.72 9.61
CA PRO A 445 -8.96 -31.97 10.09
C PRO A 445 -9.07 -32.21 11.59
N THR A 446 -10.15 -31.69 12.17
CA THR A 446 -10.56 -31.87 13.57
C THR A 446 -10.61 -33.34 13.99
N PRO A 447 -9.94 -33.71 15.10
CA PRO A 447 -10.23 -34.92 15.84
C PRO A 447 -10.80 -34.59 17.23
N ASP A 448 -12.00 -35.10 17.47
CA ASP A 448 -12.62 -35.47 18.75
C ASP A 448 -12.43 -34.63 20.03
N ASN A 449 -13.58 -34.06 20.40
CA ASN A 449 -14.04 -33.59 21.70
C ASN A 449 -13.64 -34.48 22.92
N PRO A 450 -12.96 -33.94 23.94
CA PRO A 450 -12.84 -34.59 25.26
C PRO A 450 -13.95 -34.12 26.23
N THR A 451 -14.62 -35.08 26.89
CA THR A 451 -15.58 -34.82 27.97
C THR A 451 -14.92 -34.32 29.27
N PRO A 452 -15.66 -33.62 30.16
CA PRO A 452 -15.08 -32.78 31.21
C PRO A 452 -14.82 -33.50 32.55
N GLU A 453 -13.94 -32.89 33.36
CA GLU A 453 -13.73 -33.19 34.78
C GLU A 453 -14.19 -32.01 35.68
N PRO A 454 -14.35 -32.20 37.02
CA PRO A 454 -15.53 -31.69 37.74
C PRO A 454 -15.47 -30.23 38.23
N VAL A 455 -16.68 -29.70 38.46
CA VAL A 455 -17.00 -28.31 38.83
C VAL A 455 -16.99 -28.10 40.36
N PRO A 456 -16.39 -27.02 40.89
CA PRO A 456 -16.63 -26.52 42.25
C PRO A 456 -17.94 -25.71 42.37
N GLU A 457 -18.58 -25.73 43.54
CA GLU A 457 -19.81 -24.98 43.82
C GLU A 457 -19.65 -23.44 43.69
N PRO A 458 -20.75 -22.71 43.39
CA PRO A 458 -20.67 -21.40 42.74
C PRO A 458 -20.32 -20.24 43.68
N GLU A 459 -19.46 -19.35 43.18
CA GLU A 459 -19.22 -18.04 43.76
C GLU A 459 -20.47 -17.15 43.68
N GLN A 460 -20.57 -16.18 44.60
CA GLN A 460 -21.77 -15.37 44.79
C GLN A 460 -21.91 -14.31 43.69
N LYS A 461 -22.89 -14.51 42.79
CA LYS A 461 -23.03 -13.71 41.57
C LYS A 461 -23.18 -12.20 41.81
N VAL A 462 -22.48 -11.41 40.98
CA VAL A 462 -22.51 -9.93 41.05
C VAL A 462 -23.66 -9.37 40.20
N SER A 463 -24.49 -8.49 40.78
CA SER A 463 -25.65 -7.92 40.08
C SER A 463 -25.26 -6.82 39.09
N TYR A 464 -26.00 -6.72 37.98
CA TYR A 464 -25.69 -5.80 36.89
C TYR A 464 -25.65 -4.33 37.34
N GLN A 465 -26.45 -3.92 38.33
CA GLN A 465 -26.43 -2.55 38.85
C GLN A 465 -25.11 -2.23 39.55
N THR A 466 -24.50 -3.22 40.21
CA THR A 466 -23.20 -3.07 40.86
C THR A 466 -22.12 -2.85 39.80
N SER A 467 -22.09 -3.68 38.76
CA SER A 467 -21.13 -3.54 37.68
C SER A 467 -21.35 -2.30 36.80
N MET A 468 -22.59 -1.88 36.55
CA MET A 468 -22.84 -0.60 35.86
C MET A 468 -22.31 0.59 36.66
N ASN A 469 -22.44 0.59 37.99
CA ASN A 469 -21.85 1.61 38.84
C ASN A 469 -20.31 1.59 38.80
N ASN A 470 -19.68 0.41 38.83
CA ASN A 470 -18.23 0.25 38.72
C ASN A 470 -17.69 0.77 37.37
N LEU A 471 -18.42 0.50 36.29
CA LEU A 471 -18.12 0.95 34.93
C LEU A 471 -18.48 2.42 34.67
N GLY A 472 -19.16 3.10 35.62
CA GLY A 472 -19.56 4.51 35.51
C GLY A 472 -20.70 4.78 34.50
N VAL A 473 -21.50 3.77 34.16
CA VAL A 473 -22.54 3.82 33.12
C VAL A 473 -23.95 3.68 33.68
N LYS A 474 -24.95 3.99 32.85
CA LYS A 474 -26.37 3.95 33.22
C LYS A 474 -27.19 3.16 32.22
N LEU A 475 -28.22 2.47 32.72
CA LEU A 475 -29.28 1.89 31.89
C LEU A 475 -30.33 2.97 31.60
N LEU A 476 -30.50 3.33 30.33
CA LEU A 476 -31.49 4.30 29.84
C LEU A 476 -32.23 3.65 28.66
N ASN A 477 -33.57 3.65 28.67
CA ASN A 477 -34.40 3.04 27.61
C ASN A 477 -34.03 1.58 27.27
N ASN A 478 -33.60 0.79 28.26
CA ASN A 478 -33.05 -0.57 28.16
C ASN A 478 -31.67 -0.69 27.45
N TYR A 479 -30.98 0.42 27.20
CA TYR A 479 -29.62 0.46 26.63
C TYR A 479 -28.60 0.98 27.64
N VAL A 480 -27.37 0.48 27.58
CA VAL A 480 -26.26 0.95 28.42
C VAL A 480 -25.61 2.18 27.78
N ARG A 481 -25.56 3.29 28.51
CA ARG A 481 -25.02 4.57 28.06
C ARG A 481 -24.02 5.16 29.05
N GLY A 482 -23.03 5.90 28.53
CA GLY A 482 -22.00 6.58 29.33
C GLY A 482 -20.56 6.28 28.97
N PHE A 483 -20.32 5.28 28.12
CA PHE A 483 -18.99 5.04 27.54
C PHE A 483 -18.56 6.22 26.67
N ASN A 484 -17.29 6.57 26.71
CA ASN A 484 -16.73 7.58 25.81
C ASN A 484 -16.40 6.93 24.46
N VAL A 485 -16.33 7.74 23.40
CA VAL A 485 -15.91 7.26 22.08
C VAL A 485 -14.50 6.68 22.17
N GLY A 486 -14.31 5.45 21.70
CA GLY A 486 -13.04 4.73 21.81
C GLY A 486 -12.72 4.14 23.20
N THR A 487 -13.69 4.04 24.13
CA THR A 487 -13.47 3.30 25.39
C THR A 487 -13.10 1.84 25.10
N SER A 488 -11.88 1.44 25.50
CA SER A 488 -11.35 0.08 25.31
C SER A 488 -12.03 -0.92 26.23
N ILE A 489 -12.45 -2.06 25.67
CA ILE A 489 -13.08 -3.15 26.42
C ILE A 489 -12.08 -3.78 27.41
N ASP A 490 -10.79 -3.85 27.09
CA ASP A 490 -9.77 -4.34 28.02
C ASP A 490 -9.59 -3.40 29.23
N SER A 491 -9.75 -2.09 29.04
CA SER A 491 -9.78 -1.14 30.16
C SER A 491 -11.01 -1.35 31.07
N LEU A 492 -12.12 -1.82 30.51
CA LEU A 492 -13.34 -2.12 31.26
C LEU A 492 -13.26 -3.46 31.98
N LYS A 493 -12.68 -4.51 31.38
CA LYS A 493 -12.39 -5.79 32.05
C LYS A 493 -11.51 -5.62 33.30
N ASN A 494 -10.56 -4.68 33.25
CA ASN A 494 -9.74 -4.32 34.41
C ASN A 494 -10.51 -3.51 35.48
N SER A 495 -11.65 -2.91 35.11
CA SER A 495 -12.49 -2.09 36.00
C SER A 495 -13.61 -2.90 36.65
N ASP A 496 -14.17 -3.87 35.92
CA ASP A 496 -15.09 -4.88 36.44
C ASP A 496 -14.92 -6.20 35.66
N VAL A 497 -14.52 -7.26 36.36
CA VAL A 497 -14.26 -8.60 35.81
C VAL A 497 -15.52 -9.46 35.65
N TYR A 498 -16.66 -9.04 36.19
CA TYR A 498 -17.93 -9.77 36.19
C TYR A 498 -18.83 -9.42 34.99
N VAL A 499 -18.30 -8.64 34.04
CA VAL A 499 -18.97 -8.28 32.79
C VAL A 499 -18.20 -8.83 31.60
N THR A 500 -18.89 -9.56 30.74
CA THR A 500 -18.37 -10.02 29.44
C THR A 500 -19.02 -9.24 28.31
N TYR A 501 -18.29 -9.05 27.21
CA TYR A 501 -18.66 -8.18 26.11
C TYR A 501 -18.72 -9.00 24.82
N SER A 502 -19.68 -8.73 23.94
CA SER A 502 -19.76 -9.39 22.61
C SER A 502 -18.65 -8.98 21.66
N ASP A 503 -17.97 -7.88 21.96
CA ASP A 503 -16.83 -7.32 21.22
C ASP A 503 -15.56 -7.42 22.05
N THR A 504 -14.40 -7.37 21.39
CA THR A 504 -13.09 -7.53 22.04
C THR A 504 -12.36 -6.22 22.31
N ASP A 505 -12.51 -5.22 21.43
CA ASP A 505 -11.55 -4.12 21.30
C ASP A 505 -12.02 -2.83 22.00
N ILE A 506 -13.12 -2.25 21.53
CA ILE A 506 -13.74 -1.01 22.03
C ILE A 506 -15.25 -1.18 22.14
N ILE A 507 -15.87 -0.46 23.09
CA ILE A 507 -17.33 -0.36 23.14
C ILE A 507 -17.81 0.45 21.94
N LYS A 508 -18.82 -0.07 21.25
CA LYS A 508 -19.52 0.59 20.14
C LYS A 508 -21.03 0.50 20.32
N THR A 509 -21.79 1.19 19.48
CA THR A 509 -23.23 0.96 19.43
C THR A 509 -23.49 -0.46 18.94
N GLY A 510 -24.19 -1.26 19.74
CA GLY A 510 -24.47 -2.66 19.44
C GLY A 510 -23.67 -3.69 20.25
N THR A 511 -22.62 -3.32 20.99
CA THR A 511 -21.95 -4.27 21.90
C THR A 511 -22.92 -4.74 22.97
N VAL A 512 -23.02 -6.05 23.19
CA VAL A 512 -23.83 -6.64 24.26
C VAL A 512 -22.95 -6.86 25.48
N LEU A 513 -23.34 -6.27 26.60
CA LEU A 513 -22.78 -6.53 27.91
C LEU A 513 -23.60 -7.65 28.55
N ASN A 514 -22.96 -8.76 28.90
CA ASN A 514 -23.55 -9.85 29.66
C ASN A 514 -22.98 -9.83 31.07
N PHE A 515 -23.86 -9.72 32.05
CA PHE A 515 -23.54 -9.60 33.46
C PHE A 515 -23.62 -10.98 34.13
N ASP A 516 -22.83 -11.16 35.19
CA ASP A 516 -22.77 -12.44 35.91
C ASP A 516 -24.13 -12.87 36.52
N ASP A 517 -25.02 -11.95 36.90
CA ASP A 517 -26.40 -12.30 37.28
C ASP A 517 -27.27 -12.90 36.16
N GLY A 518 -26.78 -12.95 34.92
CA GLY A 518 -27.45 -13.49 33.74
C GLY A 518 -28.20 -12.45 32.91
N SER A 519 -28.23 -11.18 33.34
CA SER A 519 -28.80 -10.08 32.57
C SER A 519 -27.91 -9.73 31.38
N SER A 520 -28.50 -9.27 30.28
CA SER A 520 -27.75 -8.69 29.17
C SER A 520 -28.39 -7.43 28.61
N TYR A 521 -27.55 -6.47 28.24
CA TYR A 521 -27.97 -5.15 27.76
C TYR A 521 -27.04 -4.67 26.65
N THR A 522 -27.59 -4.06 25.60
CA THR A 522 -26.82 -3.51 24.49
C THR A 522 -26.35 -2.10 24.80
N SER A 523 -25.09 -1.76 24.47
CA SER A 523 -24.56 -0.40 24.58
C SER A 523 -25.02 0.50 23.42
N VAL A 524 -25.20 1.77 23.76
CA VAL A 524 -25.46 2.86 22.83
C VAL A 524 -24.39 3.92 23.02
N LEU A 525 -23.67 4.23 21.95
CA LEU A 525 -22.71 5.32 21.87
C LEU A 525 -23.32 6.38 20.94
N LEU A 526 -23.80 7.49 21.50
CA LEU A 526 -24.46 8.55 20.73
C LEU A 526 -23.51 9.04 19.61
N GLY A 527 -24.04 9.08 18.39
CA GLY A 527 -23.31 9.43 17.17
C GLY A 527 -22.65 8.27 16.43
N ASP A 528 -22.46 7.10 17.05
CA ASP A 528 -22.02 5.87 16.36
C ASP A 528 -23.26 5.12 15.83
N LEU A 529 -23.52 5.30 14.54
CA LEU A 529 -24.69 4.77 13.82
C LEU A 529 -24.29 3.65 12.85
N SER A 530 -22.99 3.48 12.66
CA SER A 530 -22.38 2.43 11.85
C SER A 530 -22.05 1.17 12.66
N GLY A 531 -21.87 1.30 13.98
CA GLY A 531 -21.44 0.24 14.88
C GLY A 531 -19.92 0.02 14.85
N ASP A 532 -19.14 1.05 14.50
CA ASP A 532 -17.68 0.98 14.37
C ASP A 532 -16.92 1.52 15.60
N GLY A 533 -17.64 2.02 16.60
CA GLY A 533 -17.10 2.56 17.86
C GLY A 533 -16.49 3.96 17.73
N LYS A 534 -16.69 4.60 16.58
CA LYS A 534 -16.25 5.96 16.26
C LYS A 534 -17.48 6.79 15.87
N ILE A 535 -17.24 8.08 15.70
CA ILE A 535 -18.21 9.01 15.12
C ILE A 535 -17.48 9.64 13.95
N ASN A 536 -17.91 9.35 12.72
CA ASN A 536 -17.22 9.75 11.49
C ASN A 536 -18.20 9.94 10.31
N SER A 537 -17.67 9.97 9.07
CA SER A 537 -18.48 10.17 7.86
C SER A 537 -19.43 9.00 7.56
N ALA A 538 -19.13 7.79 8.04
CA ALA A 538 -20.01 6.63 7.96
C ALA A 538 -21.34 6.89 8.70
N ASP A 539 -21.31 7.54 9.86
CA ASP A 539 -22.48 7.83 10.67
C ASP A 539 -23.33 8.97 10.05
N ILE A 540 -22.65 9.96 9.45
CA ILE A 540 -23.30 10.96 8.60
C ILE A 540 -24.04 10.32 7.42
N LEU A 541 -23.50 9.24 6.83
CA LEU A 541 -24.20 8.49 5.78
C LEU A 541 -25.41 7.74 6.36
N LYS A 542 -25.24 7.03 7.47
CA LYS A 542 -26.29 6.27 8.16
C LYS A 542 -27.50 7.15 8.53
N ILE A 543 -27.27 8.31 9.15
CA ILE A 543 -28.38 9.22 9.50
C ILE A 543 -29.06 9.82 8.26
N ARG A 544 -28.31 10.14 7.20
CA ARG A 544 -28.91 10.63 5.94
C ARG A 544 -29.81 9.59 5.30
N LEU A 545 -29.41 8.31 5.28
CA LEU A 545 -30.23 7.23 4.74
C LEU A 545 -31.48 6.96 5.58
N HIS A 546 -31.43 7.19 6.90
CA HIS A 546 -32.62 7.18 7.76
C HIS A 546 -33.57 8.35 7.45
N LEU A 547 -33.05 9.58 7.34
CA LEU A 547 -33.85 10.78 7.03
C LEU A 547 -34.46 10.74 5.61
N LEU A 548 -33.81 10.06 4.67
CA LEU A 548 -34.34 9.78 3.32
C LEU A 548 -35.26 8.55 3.27
N ASN A 549 -35.42 7.84 4.39
CA ASN A 549 -36.17 6.59 4.52
C ASN A 549 -35.74 5.48 3.52
N THR A 550 -34.49 5.51 3.06
CA THR A 550 -33.91 4.52 2.14
C THR A 550 -33.17 3.40 2.88
N ASN A 551 -32.67 3.66 4.09
CA ASN A 551 -32.18 2.65 5.01
C ASN A 551 -32.42 3.09 6.47
N PRO A 552 -33.63 2.88 7.01
CA PRO A 552 -34.01 3.39 8.33
C PRO A 552 -33.34 2.63 9.48
N LEU A 553 -32.55 3.36 10.27
CA LEU A 553 -32.00 2.92 11.57
C LEU A 553 -33.07 2.36 12.53
N SER A 554 -32.69 1.33 13.28
CA SER A 554 -33.52 0.61 14.25
C SER A 554 -32.70 0.18 15.48
N GLY A 555 -33.38 -0.20 16.58
CA GLY A 555 -32.73 -0.68 17.81
C GLY A 555 -31.74 0.32 18.41
N ALA A 556 -30.60 -0.19 18.91
CA ALA A 556 -29.52 0.62 19.48
C ALA A 556 -29.01 1.71 18.52
N TYR A 557 -28.95 1.46 17.22
CA TYR A 557 -28.53 2.45 16.22
C TYR A 557 -29.55 3.56 15.98
N LYS A 558 -30.82 3.33 16.33
CA LYS A 558 -31.84 4.38 16.38
C LYS A 558 -31.66 5.25 17.63
N GLU A 559 -31.45 4.63 18.79
CA GLU A 559 -31.18 5.34 20.04
C GLU A 559 -29.89 6.18 19.95
N ALA A 560 -28.86 5.68 19.26
CA ALA A 560 -27.61 6.38 19.01
C ALA A 560 -27.75 7.64 18.13
N ALA A 561 -28.86 7.76 17.37
CA ALA A 561 -29.10 8.85 16.43
C ALA A 561 -29.93 10.01 17.01
N ASP A 562 -30.51 9.86 18.19
CA ASP A 562 -31.17 10.94 18.94
C ASP A 562 -30.13 11.60 19.86
N ILE A 563 -29.40 12.57 19.30
CA ILE A 563 -28.22 13.17 19.93
C ILE A 563 -28.63 14.36 20.81
N ASN A 564 -29.71 15.04 20.45
CA ASN A 564 -30.26 16.12 21.29
C ASN A 564 -31.19 15.60 22.41
N GLY A 565 -31.66 14.34 22.34
CA GLY A 565 -32.54 13.71 23.32
C GLY A 565 -34.00 14.17 23.23
N ASP A 566 -34.46 14.65 22.07
CA ASP A 566 -35.83 15.14 21.87
C ASP A 566 -36.84 14.06 21.45
N GLY A 567 -36.37 12.83 21.23
CA GLY A 567 -37.17 11.67 20.82
C GLY A 567 -37.36 11.54 19.29
N LYS A 568 -36.76 12.41 18.47
CA LYS A 568 -36.95 12.44 17.01
C LYS A 568 -35.63 12.61 16.26
N ILE A 569 -35.18 11.55 15.59
CA ILE A 569 -34.04 11.65 14.67
C ILE A 569 -34.39 12.59 13.51
N ASN A 570 -33.74 13.75 13.45
CA ASN A 570 -34.03 14.77 12.44
C ASN A 570 -32.76 15.50 11.96
N SER A 571 -32.92 16.62 11.26
CA SER A 571 -31.79 17.41 10.74
C SER A 571 -30.96 18.09 11.85
N ALA A 572 -31.52 18.25 13.06
CA ALA A 572 -30.80 18.71 14.24
C ALA A 572 -29.70 17.73 14.68
N ASP A 573 -29.98 16.43 14.73
CA ASP A 573 -29.00 15.41 15.12
C ASP A 573 -27.88 15.28 14.08
N LEU A 574 -28.23 15.31 12.80
CA LEU A 574 -27.26 15.36 11.70
C LEU A 574 -26.36 16.62 11.80
N LEU A 575 -26.90 17.75 12.28
CA LEU A 575 -26.10 18.95 12.53
C LEU A 575 -25.14 18.74 13.72
N LEU A 576 -25.58 18.07 14.78
CA LEU A 576 -24.72 17.76 15.93
C LEU A 576 -23.58 16.80 15.58
N ILE A 577 -23.82 15.75 14.77
CA ILE A 577 -22.73 14.91 14.24
C ILE A 577 -21.74 15.76 13.44
N ARG A 578 -22.23 16.62 12.53
CA ARG A 578 -21.36 17.50 11.73
C ARG A 578 -20.54 18.46 12.60
N GLN A 579 -21.16 19.08 13.60
CA GLN A 579 -20.45 19.98 14.52
C GLN A 579 -19.41 19.22 15.36
N TYR A 580 -19.69 17.99 15.76
CA TYR A 580 -18.73 17.12 16.44
C TYR A 580 -17.51 16.81 15.56
N LEU A 581 -17.71 16.39 14.30
CA LEU A 581 -16.61 16.15 13.35
C LEU A 581 -15.79 17.40 13.02
N LEU A 582 -16.40 18.58 13.11
CA LEU A 582 -15.72 19.88 12.94
C LEU A 582 -15.06 20.39 14.23
N GLY A 583 -15.10 19.64 15.33
CA GLY A 583 -14.55 20.05 16.63
C GLY A 583 -15.30 21.22 17.30
N GLN A 584 -16.52 21.53 16.83
CA GLN A 584 -17.32 22.69 17.28
C GLN A 584 -18.18 22.37 18.51
N THR A 585 -18.46 21.08 18.77
CA THR A 585 -19.20 20.62 19.95
C THR A 585 -18.74 19.22 20.36
N ASN A 586 -19.05 18.82 21.60
CA ASN A 586 -18.83 17.46 22.09
C ASN A 586 -20.18 16.76 22.29
N ILE A 587 -20.29 15.50 21.87
CA ILE A 587 -21.47 14.68 22.11
C ILE A 587 -21.37 14.08 23.52
N LYS A 588 -22.30 14.46 24.39
CA LYS A 588 -22.40 13.92 25.76
C LYS A 588 -23.10 12.57 25.73
N GLN A 589 -22.52 11.58 26.38
CA GLN A 589 -22.99 10.19 26.30
C GLN A 589 -24.08 9.85 27.34
N ILE A 590 -24.17 10.65 28.42
CA ILE A 590 -25.26 10.72 29.43
C ILE A 590 -25.70 12.18 29.56
#